data_AF-X1TG01-F1
#
_entry.id   AF-X1TG01-F1
#
_cell.length_a   1.000
_cell.length_b   1.000
_cell.length_c   1.000
_cell.angle_alpha   90.00
_cell.angle_beta   90.00
_cell.angle_gamma   90.00
#
_symmetry.space_group_name_H-M   'P 1'
#
loop_
_entity.id
_entity.type
_entity.pdbx_description
1 polymer ?
#
loop_
_entity_poly.entity_id
_entity_poly.type
_entity_poly.pdbx_seq_one_letter_code
_entity_poly.pdbx_strand_id
1 'polypeptide(L)'
;MINISAFAHKVNVFAYVEGDKVYSESYFNDGKKCVDSKIEVFDNQGNKLLEGLTDKEGEFSFEVPSEDGDLKIVLTASMGHRAEYLIRADELGDIKGLIEEKIEEPVSAVSPEIS
;
A
#
# COMPACT_ATOMS: atom_id res chain seq x y z
N MET A 1 20.84 -11.93 -38.12
CA MET A 1 20.20 -12.29 -36.84
C MET A 1 20.21 -11.05 -35.97
N ILE A 2 19.13 -10.27 -35.96
CA ILE A 2 19.06 -9.04 -35.17
C ILE A 2 18.64 -9.48 -33.76
N ASN A 3 19.58 -9.46 -32.83
CA ASN A 3 19.33 -9.73 -31.43
C ASN A 3 18.67 -8.47 -30.84
N ILE A 4 17.36 -8.34 -30.98
CA ILE A 4 16.62 -7.34 -30.20
C ILE A 4 16.57 -7.87 -28.76
N SER A 5 17.54 -7.46 -27.96
CA SER A 5 17.43 -7.61 -26.51
C SER A 5 16.16 -6.86 -26.10
N ALA A 6 15.07 -7.59 -25.86
CA ALA A 6 13.88 -7.02 -25.27
C ALA A 6 14.29 -6.60 -23.86
N PHE A 7 14.68 -5.33 -23.72
CA PHE A 7 14.68 -4.66 -22.41
C PHE A 7 13.22 -4.65 -21.97
N ALA A 8 12.80 -5.72 -21.29
CA ALA A 8 11.54 -5.74 -20.59
C ALA A 8 11.62 -4.63 -19.55
N HIS A 9 11.05 -3.47 -19.86
CA HIS A 9 10.83 -2.37 -18.94
C HIS A 9 9.83 -2.85 -17.88
N LYS A 10 10.30 -3.67 -16.95
CA LYS A 10 9.48 -4.19 -15.87
C LYS A 10 9.17 -3.05 -14.91
N VAL A 11 7.90 -2.92 -14.56
CA VAL A 11 7.44 -2.05 -13.48
C VAL A 11 7.25 -2.91 -12.23
N ASN A 12 7.50 -2.33 -11.07
CA ASN A 12 7.31 -2.97 -9.78
C ASN A 12 6.42 -2.07 -8.92
N VAL A 13 5.61 -2.72 -8.09
CA VAL A 13 4.83 -2.08 -7.03
C VAL A 13 5.08 -2.85 -5.76
N PHE A 14 5.37 -2.14 -4.68
CA PHE A 14 5.43 -2.65 -3.33
C PHE A 14 4.34 -1.98 -2.52
N ALA A 15 3.76 -2.71 -1.57
CA ALA A 15 2.81 -2.14 -0.65
C ALA A 15 2.99 -2.72 0.75
N TYR A 16 2.70 -1.91 1.74
CA TYR A 16 2.79 -2.25 3.15
C TYR A 16 1.73 -1.50 3.94
N VAL A 17 1.44 -1.99 5.13
CA VAL A 17 0.44 -1.42 6.02
C VAL A 17 1.15 -0.79 7.20
N GLU A 18 0.82 0.46 7.52
CA GLU A 18 1.32 1.17 8.69
C GLU A 18 0.12 1.83 9.41
N GLY A 19 -0.19 1.32 10.60
CA GLY A 19 -1.39 1.70 11.35
C GLY A 19 -2.67 1.40 10.54
N ASP A 20 -3.51 2.41 10.36
CA ASP A 20 -4.77 2.32 9.60
C ASP A 20 -4.63 2.68 8.12
N LYS A 21 -3.39 2.80 7.60
CA LYS A 21 -3.12 3.18 6.21
C LYS A 21 -2.30 2.13 5.48
N VAL A 22 -2.65 1.91 4.23
CA VAL A 22 -1.84 1.18 3.26
C VAL A 22 -1.03 2.19 2.45
N TYR A 23 0.25 1.91 2.33
CA TYR A 23 1.18 2.65 1.51
C TYR A 23 1.61 1.78 0.33
N SER A 24 1.82 2.41 -0.82
CA SER A 24 2.35 1.76 -1.99
C SER A 24 3.43 2.61 -2.65
N GLU A 25 4.48 1.95 -3.11
CA GLU A 25 5.61 2.54 -3.82
C GLU A 25 5.77 1.86 -5.18
N SER A 26 5.84 2.67 -6.23
CA SER A 26 5.86 2.21 -7.61
C SER A 26 7.07 2.74 -8.36
N TYR A 27 7.83 1.84 -8.98
CA TYR A 27 9.06 2.19 -9.69
C TYR A 27 9.36 1.24 -10.85
N PHE A 28 10.04 1.77 -11.85
CA PHE A 28 10.59 1.01 -12.97
C PHE A 28 11.92 0.35 -12.58
N ASN A 29 12.29 -0.73 -13.27
CA ASN A 29 13.57 -1.42 -13.05
C ASN A 29 14.83 -0.54 -13.21
N ASP A 30 14.75 0.60 -13.88
CA ASP A 30 15.83 1.58 -13.98
C ASP A 30 15.89 2.56 -12.79
N GLY A 31 15.05 2.35 -11.78
CA GLY A 31 14.95 3.16 -10.58
C GLY A 31 14.05 4.39 -10.72
N LYS A 32 13.50 4.67 -11.90
CA LYS A 32 12.58 5.81 -12.07
C LYS A 32 11.27 5.55 -11.33
N LYS A 33 10.74 6.58 -10.68
CA LYS A 33 9.44 6.55 -10.04
C LYS A 33 8.32 6.53 -11.07
N CYS A 34 7.27 5.76 -10.79
CA CYS A 34 6.07 5.74 -11.62
C CYS A 34 5.18 6.90 -11.20
N VAL A 35 5.33 8.06 -11.84
CA VAL A 35 4.54 9.27 -11.54
C VAL A 35 3.23 9.26 -12.33
N ASP A 36 2.15 9.81 -11.76
CA ASP A 36 0.82 9.92 -12.36
C ASP A 36 0.33 8.58 -12.95
N SER A 37 0.72 7.47 -12.30
CA SER A 37 0.41 6.11 -12.73
C SER A 37 -0.78 5.58 -11.96
N LYS A 38 -1.63 4.82 -12.65
CA LYS A 38 -2.90 4.37 -12.09
C LYS A 38 -2.70 3.24 -11.08
N ILE A 39 -3.24 3.40 -9.89
CA ILE A 39 -3.35 2.34 -8.87
C ILE A 39 -4.82 1.98 -8.72
N GLU A 40 -5.13 0.69 -8.74
CA GLU A 40 -6.45 0.14 -8.44
C GLU A 40 -6.31 -0.89 -7.31
N VAL A 41 -7.22 -0.85 -6.34
CA VAL A 41 -7.24 -1.82 -5.23
C VAL A 41 -8.52 -2.63 -5.31
N PHE A 42 -8.35 -3.94 -5.18
CA PHE A 42 -9.42 -4.92 -5.26
C PHE A 42 -9.48 -5.75 -3.98
N ASP A 43 -10.67 -6.19 -3.61
CA ASP A 43 -10.86 -7.21 -2.59
C ASP A 43 -10.52 -8.62 -3.12
N ASN A 44 -10.60 -9.62 -2.23
CA ASN A 44 -10.40 -11.03 -2.57
C ASN A 44 -11.46 -11.59 -3.55
N GLN A 45 -12.60 -10.93 -3.72
CA GLN A 45 -13.64 -11.30 -4.68
C GLN A 45 -13.41 -10.67 -6.06
N GLY A 46 -12.43 -9.78 -6.20
CA GLY A 46 -12.14 -9.03 -7.42
C GLY A 46 -12.99 -7.77 -7.60
N ASN A 47 -13.72 -7.32 -6.58
CA ASN A 47 -14.43 -6.04 -6.62
C ASN A 47 -13.43 -4.90 -6.41
N LYS A 48 -13.53 -3.85 -7.24
CA LYS A 48 -12.70 -2.66 -7.08
C LYS A 48 -13.19 -1.84 -5.90
N LEU A 49 -12.33 -1.66 -4.91
CA LEU A 49 -12.60 -0.87 -3.70
C LEU A 49 -12.25 0.60 -3.90
N LEU A 50 -11.09 0.87 -4.51
CA LEU A 50 -10.61 2.23 -4.77
C LEU A 50 -9.70 2.31 -5.99
N GLU A 51 -9.50 3.54 -6.44
CA GLU A 51 -8.63 3.90 -7.55
C GLU A 51 -7.95 5.24 -7.25
N GLY A 52 -6.70 5.39 -7.68
CA GLY A 52 -5.94 6.62 -7.52
C GLY A 52 -4.78 6.73 -8.50
N LEU A 53 -4.04 7.83 -8.37
CA LEU A 53 -2.80 8.06 -9.13
C LEU A 53 -1.65 8.18 -8.13
N THR A 54 -0.50 7.63 -8.52
CA THR A 54 0.75 7.84 -7.79
C THR A 54 1.23 9.28 -7.91
N ASP A 55 1.90 9.76 -6.88
CA ASP A 55 2.48 11.09 -6.83
C ASP A 55 3.86 11.18 -7.53
N LYS A 56 4.57 12.29 -7.30
CA LYS A 56 5.89 12.55 -7.90
C LYS A 56 7.00 11.61 -7.41
N GLU A 57 6.83 11.02 -6.23
CA GLU A 57 7.75 10.04 -5.66
C GLU A 57 7.35 8.60 -6.04
N GLY A 58 6.28 8.45 -6.83
CA GLY A 58 5.73 7.16 -7.24
C GLY A 58 4.93 6.50 -6.12
N GLU A 59 4.47 7.27 -5.15
CA GLU A 59 3.81 6.79 -3.95
C GLU A 59 2.29 6.99 -4.05
N PHE A 60 1.55 6.09 -3.41
CA PHE A 60 0.11 6.25 -3.21
C PHE A 60 -0.28 5.63 -1.88
N SER A 61 -1.09 6.34 -1.09
CA SER A 61 -1.55 5.86 0.22
C SER A 61 -3.07 5.99 0.36
N PHE A 62 -3.69 5.04 1.03
CA PHE A 62 -5.13 5.02 1.29
C PHE A 62 -5.41 4.38 2.66
N GLU A 63 -6.60 4.62 3.21
CA GLU A 63 -7.02 3.98 4.46
C GLU A 63 -7.29 2.50 4.22
N VAL A 64 -6.92 1.65 5.18
CA VAL A 64 -7.20 0.20 5.11
C VAL A 64 -8.71 0.02 4.98
N PRO A 65 -9.22 -0.56 3.87
CA PRO A 65 -10.65 -0.76 3.70
C PRO A 65 -11.15 -1.76 4.75
N SER A 66 -12.40 -1.57 5.20
CA SER A 66 -13.05 -2.43 6.21
C SER A 66 -13.38 -3.86 5.70
N GLU A 67 -12.83 -4.25 4.56
CA GLU A 67 -13.07 -5.56 3.96
C GLU A 67 -12.20 -6.62 4.64
N ASP A 68 -12.83 -7.72 5.05
CA ASP A 68 -12.13 -8.88 5.56
C ASP A 68 -11.54 -9.69 4.39
N GLY A 69 -10.21 -9.73 4.28
CA GLY A 69 -9.53 -10.60 3.34
C GLY A 69 -8.27 -10.00 2.72
N ASP A 70 -7.78 -10.70 1.71
CA ASP A 70 -6.62 -10.26 0.93
C ASP A 70 -6.96 -9.01 0.10
N LEU A 71 -6.02 -8.08 0.03
CA LEU A 71 -6.10 -6.90 -0.81
C LEU A 71 -5.15 -7.02 -1.98
N LYS A 72 -5.68 -6.81 -3.18
CA LYS A 72 -4.91 -6.86 -4.41
C LYS A 72 -4.74 -5.45 -4.97
N ILE A 73 -3.50 -5.01 -5.04
CA ILE A 73 -3.11 -3.71 -5.58
C ILE A 73 -2.59 -3.94 -7.01
N VAL A 74 -3.11 -3.17 -7.95
CA VAL A 74 -2.76 -3.25 -9.37
C VAL A 74 -2.26 -1.88 -9.82
N LEU A 75 -0.99 -1.81 -10.19
CA LEU A 75 -0.39 -0.65 -10.84
C LEU A 75 -0.51 -0.80 -12.35
N THR A 76 -1.03 0.22 -13.02
CA THR A 76 -0.99 0.41 -14.47
C THR A 76 -0.22 1.69 -14.77
N ALA A 77 1.05 1.54 -15.14
CA ALA A 77 1.90 2.63 -15.56
C ALA A 77 1.76 2.92 -17.07
N SER A 78 2.37 4.01 -17.52
CA SER A 78 2.29 4.46 -18.90
C SER A 78 2.71 3.37 -19.90
N MET A 79 2.15 3.45 -21.12
CA MET A 79 2.36 2.48 -22.20
C MET A 79 1.94 1.04 -21.91
N GLY A 80 1.07 0.82 -20.91
CA GLY A 80 0.47 -0.48 -20.61
C GLY A 80 1.32 -1.41 -19.73
N HIS A 81 2.33 -0.86 -19.05
CA HIS A 81 3.09 -1.62 -18.05
C HIS A 81 2.22 -1.88 -16.83
N ARG A 82 2.20 -3.14 -16.36
CA ARG A 82 1.35 -3.57 -15.25
C ARG A 82 2.15 -4.33 -14.21
N ALA A 83 1.91 -4.02 -12.94
CA ALA A 83 2.40 -4.81 -11.81
C ALA A 83 1.30 -4.99 -10.77
N GLU A 84 1.43 -6.05 -9.97
CA GLU A 84 0.43 -6.46 -9.00
C GLU A 84 1.11 -6.80 -7.68
N TYR A 85 0.49 -6.41 -6.57
CA TYR A 85 0.92 -6.76 -5.22
C TYR A 85 -0.28 -7.30 -4.44
N LEU A 86 -0.06 -8.33 -3.63
CA LEU A 86 -1.08 -8.95 -2.79
C LEU A 86 -0.70 -8.76 -1.33
N ILE A 87 -1.51 -8.03 -0.58
CA ILE A 87 -1.43 -7.94 0.87
C ILE A 87 -2.37 -9.00 1.42
N ARG A 88 -1.85 -9.91 2.24
CA ARG A 88 -2.67 -10.97 2.83
C ARG A 88 -3.48 -10.45 4.01
N ALA A 89 -4.63 -11.06 4.25
CA ALA A 89 -5.45 -10.80 5.44
C ALA A 89 -4.66 -10.94 6.74
N ASP A 90 -3.74 -11.91 6.81
CA ASP A 90 -2.88 -12.11 7.98
C ASP A 90 -2.00 -10.88 8.27
N GLU A 91 -1.40 -10.28 7.23
CA GLU A 91 -0.59 -9.06 7.36
C GLU A 91 -1.42 -7.84 7.78
N LEU A 92 -2.71 -7.81 7.42
CA LEU A 92 -3.67 -6.78 7.86
C LEU A 92 -4.17 -7.03 9.29
N GLY A 93 -4.27 -8.29 9.71
CA GLY A 93 -4.70 -8.69 11.06
C GLY A 93 -3.60 -8.53 12.11
N ASP A 94 -2.36 -8.86 11.76
CA ASP A 94 -1.20 -8.76 12.65
C ASP A 94 -0.93 -7.30 13.07
N ILE A 95 -1.07 -6.35 12.14
CA ILE A 95 -0.99 -4.91 12.44
C ILE A 95 -2.15 -4.41 13.31
N LYS A 96 -3.38 -4.93 13.15
CA LYS A 96 -4.51 -4.63 14.06
C LYS A 96 -4.25 -5.11 15.49
N GLY A 97 -3.69 -6.31 15.65
CA GLY A 97 -3.31 -6.85 16.96
C GLY A 97 -2.23 -6.02 17.67
N LEU A 98 -1.28 -5.45 16.91
CA LEU A 98 -0.21 -4.58 17.43
C LEU A 98 -0.68 -3.18 17.83
N ILE A 99 -1.71 -2.63 17.17
CA ILE A 99 -2.29 -1.34 17.57
C ILE A 99 -3.19 -1.48 18.80
N GLU A 100 -4.03 -2.51 18.92
CA GLU A 100 -4.88 -2.71 20.11
C GLU A 100 -4.08 -2.85 21.41
N GLU A 101 -2.87 -3.43 21.35
CA GLU A 101 -1.98 -3.53 22.52
C GLU A 101 -1.33 -2.19 22.93
N LYS A 102 -1.40 -1.15 22.08
CA LYS A 102 -0.73 0.15 22.31
C LYS A 102 -1.68 1.31 22.63
N ILE A 103 -2.99 1.06 22.71
CA ILE A 103 -4.03 2.08 23.02
C ILE A 103 -4.61 1.96 24.44
N GLU A 104 -3.88 1.43 25.42
CA GLU A 104 -4.20 1.75 26.82
C GLU A 104 -3.78 3.21 27.10
N GLU A 105 -4.77 4.10 27.05
CA GLU A 105 -4.68 5.49 27.49
C GLU A 105 -4.10 5.58 28.91
N PRO A 106 -3.13 6.45 29.22
CA PRO A 106 -2.94 6.90 30.59
C PRO A 106 -4.09 7.85 30.92
N VAL A 107 -5.18 7.27 31.45
CA VAL A 107 -6.24 8.03 32.11
C VAL A 107 -5.66 8.92 33.21
N SER A 108 -5.97 10.20 33.08
CA SER A 108 -5.73 11.29 34.02
C SER A 108 -6.09 10.94 35.48
N ALA A 109 -5.20 11.26 36.42
CA ALA A 109 -5.58 11.51 37.82
C ALA A 109 -4.60 12.49 38.49
N VAL A 110 -4.95 13.78 38.38
CA VAL A 110 -5.06 14.78 39.46
C VAL A 110 -4.07 14.70 40.65
N SER A 111 -3.34 15.81 40.83
CA SER A 111 -2.57 16.18 42.03
C SER A 111 -3.38 16.09 43.34
N PRO A 112 -2.73 15.80 44.48
CA PRO A 112 -2.86 16.72 45.61
C PRO A 112 -1.51 17.16 46.23
N GLU A 113 -1.55 18.39 46.74
CA GLU A 113 -0.57 19.12 47.56
C GLU A 113 0.05 18.30 48.71
N ILE A 114 1.35 18.44 48.99
CA ILE A 114 2.02 18.77 50.29
C ILE A 114 3.52 19.04 49.93
N SER A 115 4.31 20.00 50.43
CA SER A 115 4.39 20.80 51.66
C SER A 115 5.09 22.15 51.41
#